data_AF-A0A936GE74-F1
#
_entry.id   AF-A0A936GE74-F1
#
_cell.length_a   1.000
_cell.length_b   1.000
_cell.length_c   1.000
_cell.angle_alpha   90.00
_cell.angle_beta   90.00
_cell.angle_gamma   90.00
#
_symmetry.space_group_name_H-M   'P 1'
#
loop_
_entity.id
_entity.type
_entity.pdbx_description
1 polymer ?
#
loop_
_entity_poly.entity_id
_entity_poly.type
_entity_poly.pdbx_seq_one_letter_code
_entity_poly.pdbx_strand_id
1 'polypeptide(L)'
;MLTVYTASAGSGKTYTLTKEYLMLLFKHQNAFKNTLAVTFTNKASGEMKERIINQLYQLSIGGNSSYTQEIMNNFSLSKEQVIKKAEQILQELLHNYSYFL
;
A
#
# COMPACT_ATOMS: atom_id res chain seq x y z
N MET A 1 -15.38 2.67 13.74
CA MET A 1 -14.40 2.71 14.84
C MET A 1 -13.21 3.53 14.36
N LEU A 2 -12.75 4.49 15.16
CA LEU A 2 -11.59 5.33 14.82
C LEU A 2 -10.32 4.65 15.34
N THR A 3 -9.33 4.42 14.48
CA THR A 3 -8.01 3.87 14.87
C THR A 3 -7.01 5.01 14.94
N VAL A 4 -6.37 5.20 16.10
CA VAL A 4 -5.37 6.24 16.32
C VAL A 4 -4.00 5.60 16.50
N TYR A 5 -3.03 5.99 15.67
CA TYR A 5 -1.63 5.56 15.79
C TYR A 5 -0.78 6.71 16.31
N THR A 6 -0.19 6.54 17.49
CA THR A 6 0.79 7.48 18.06
C THR A 6 2.19 7.05 17.67
N ALA A 7 3.02 7.97 17.19
CA ALA A 7 4.31 7.58 16.65
C ALA A 7 5.37 8.68 16.77
N SER A 8 6.41 8.42 17.56
CA SER A 8 7.55 9.31 17.82
C SER A 8 8.61 9.26 16.70
N ALA A 9 9.61 10.13 16.73
CA ALA A 9 10.72 10.06 15.76
C ALA A 9 11.37 8.65 15.80
N GLY A 10 11.63 8.06 14.63
CA GLY A 10 12.22 6.72 14.52
C GLY A 10 11.27 5.53 14.79
N SER A 11 10.00 5.76 15.15
CA SER A 11 9.08 4.69 15.57
C SER A 11 8.42 3.90 14.41
N GLY A 12 8.94 3.97 13.19
CA GLY A 12 8.38 3.24 12.05
C GLY A 12 7.06 3.80 11.49
N LYS A 13 6.69 5.05 11.77
CA LYS A 13 5.49 5.75 11.22
C LYS A 13 5.19 5.40 9.77
N THR A 14 6.21 5.60 8.95
CA THR A 14 6.15 5.46 7.52
C THR A 14 5.87 4.02 7.10
N TYR A 15 6.48 3.06 7.80
CA TYR A 15 6.27 1.64 7.58
C TYR A 15 4.82 1.27 7.90
N THR A 16 4.32 1.67 9.07
CA THR A 16 2.93 1.41 9.48
C THR A 16 1.93 2.01 8.51
N LEU A 17 2.08 3.27 8.10
CA LEU A 17 1.15 3.89 7.15
C LEU A 17 1.17 3.20 5.77
N THR A 18 2.35 2.83 5.29
CA THR A 18 2.50 2.11 4.02
C THR A 18 1.82 0.74 4.09
N LYS A 19 2.07 0.02 5.19
CA LYS A 19 1.48 -1.28 5.49
C LYS A 19 -0.04 -1.21 5.52
N GLU A 20 -0.64 -0.33 6.31
CA GLU A 20 -2.10 -0.22 6.43
C GLU A 20 -2.75 0.11 5.08
N TYR A 21 -2.11 0.99 4.30
CA TYR A 21 -2.61 1.30 2.97
C TYR A 21 -2.53 0.09 2.02
N LEU A 22 -1.42 -0.65 2.03
CA LEU A 22 -1.30 -1.90 1.27
C LEU A 22 -2.36 -2.93 1.71
N MET A 23 -2.60 -3.10 3.01
CA MET A 23 -3.65 -3.99 3.51
C MET A 23 -5.03 -3.56 2.98
N LEU A 24 -5.32 -2.26 2.95
CA LEU A 24 -6.56 -1.74 2.38
C LEU A 24 -6.69 -2.07 0.88
N LEU A 25 -5.62 -1.91 0.10
CA LEU A 25 -5.61 -2.26 -1.33
C LEU A 25 -5.79 -3.77 -1.57
N PHE A 26 -5.21 -4.62 -0.73
CA PHE A 26 -5.36 -6.07 -0.85
C PHE A 26 -6.73 -6.54 -0.36
N LYS A 27 -7.38 -5.83 0.54
CA LYS A 27 -8.68 -6.22 1.10
C LYS A 27 -9.83 -5.97 0.12
N HIS A 28 -9.81 -4.85 -0.60
CA HIS A 28 -10.91 -4.46 -1.49
C HIS A 28 -10.40 -4.11 -2.88
N GLN A 29 -11.05 -4.63 -3.92
CA GLN A 29 -10.74 -4.23 -5.30
C GLN A 29 -11.04 -2.74 -5.48
N ASN A 30 -10.21 -2.01 -6.23
CA ASN A 30 -10.36 -0.57 -6.44
C ASN A 30 -10.43 0.29 -5.15
N ALA A 31 -9.93 -0.20 -4.01
CA ALA A 31 -10.04 0.53 -2.74
C ALA A 31 -9.42 1.94 -2.78
N PHE A 32 -8.40 2.13 -3.61
CA PHE A 32 -7.76 3.42 -3.84
C PHE A 32 -8.72 4.49 -4.37
N LYS A 33 -9.78 4.12 -5.10
CA LYS A 33 -10.79 5.07 -5.62
C LYS A 33 -11.69 5.64 -4.52
N ASN A 34 -11.83 4.91 -3.42
CA ASN A 34 -12.70 5.26 -2.30
C ASN A 34 -11.92 5.60 -1.03
N THR A 35 -10.61 5.83 -1.14
CA THR A 35 -9.73 6.11 -0.01
C THR A 35 -9.11 7.49 -0.17
N LEU A 36 -9.42 8.40 0.76
CA LEU A 36 -8.80 9.70 0.83
C LEU A 36 -7.65 9.67 1.85
N ALA A 37 -6.42 9.91 1.39
CA ALA A 37 -5.28 10.09 2.25
C ALA A 37 -4.93 11.57 2.34
N VAL A 38 -4.98 12.14 3.54
CA VAL A 38 -4.67 13.55 3.79
C VAL A 38 -3.29 13.65 4.43
N THR A 39 -2.43 14.52 3.91
CA THR A 39 -1.12 14.82 4.50
C THR A 39 -0.97 16.33 4.72
N PHE A 40 -0.01 16.73 5.55
CA PHE A 40 0.26 18.14 5.83
C PHE A 40 0.80 18.92 4.62
N THR A 41 1.43 18.25 3.64
CA THR A 41 2.06 18.92 2.49
C THR A 41 1.92 18.08 1.22
N ASN A 42 1.80 18.74 0.06
CA ASN A 42 1.79 18.04 -1.23
C ASN A 42 3.02 17.17 -1.46
N LYS A 43 4.18 17.58 -0.95
CA LYS A 43 5.42 16.78 -1.02
C LYS A 43 5.28 15.47 -0.25
N ALA A 44 4.74 15.49 0.97
CA ALA A 44 4.50 14.28 1.75
C ALA A 44 3.49 13.35 1.07
N SER A 45 2.44 13.91 0.44
CA SER A 45 1.52 13.12 -0.40
C SER A 45 2.25 12.46 -1.57
N GLY A 46 3.11 13.20 -2.29
CA GLY A 46 3.92 12.67 -3.39
C GLY A 46 4.86 11.53 -2.96
N GLU A 47 5.58 11.71 -1.86
CA GLU A 47 6.45 10.67 -1.29
C GLU A 47 5.68 9.41 -0.88
N MET A 48 4.45 9.56 -0.36
CA MET A 48 3.60 8.42 -0.03
C MET A 48 3.10 7.70 -1.30
N LYS A 49 2.77 8.48 -2.35
CA LYS A 49 2.36 8.01 -3.69
C LYS A 49 3.43 7.11 -4.30
N GLU A 50 4.65 7.63 -4.39
CA GLU A 50 5.82 6.90 -4.91
C GLU A 50 6.13 5.64 -4.09
N ARG A 51 6.07 5.74 -2.76
CA ARG A 51 6.36 4.61 -1.88
C ARG A 51 5.40 3.45 -2.09
N ILE A 52 4.09 3.71 -2.14
CA ILE A 52 3.08 2.67 -2.35
C ILE A 52 3.27 2.00 -3.72
N ILE A 53 3.48 2.80 -4.77
CA ILE A 53 3.71 2.28 -6.12
C ILE A 53 4.96 1.40 -6.16
N ASN A 54 6.05 1.84 -5.56
CA ASN A 54 7.29 1.06 -5.51
C ASN A 54 7.08 -0.26 -4.76
N GLN A 55 6.37 -0.26 -3.63
CA GLN A 55 6.08 -1.50 -2.91
C GLN A 55 5.19 -2.46 -3.71
N LEU A 56 4.16 -1.95 -4.38
CA LEU A 56 3.33 -2.76 -5.28
C LEU A 56 4.14 -3.34 -6.43
N TYR A 57 5.05 -2.56 -7.02
CA TYR A 57 5.96 -3.04 -8.06
C TYR A 57 6.89 -4.15 -7.55
N GLN A 58 7.51 -3.97 -6.38
CA GLN A 58 8.36 -5.02 -5.79
C GLN A 58 7.55 -6.30 -5.51
N LEU A 59 6.31 -6.17 -5.02
CA LEU A 59 5.42 -7.31 -4.83
C LEU A 59 5.05 -7.98 -6.16
N SER A 60 4.75 -7.20 -7.21
CA SER A 60 4.30 -7.72 -8.51
C SER A 60 5.38 -8.44 -9.31
N ILE A 61 6.66 -8.20 -9.02
CA ILE A 61 7.78 -8.93 -9.63
C ILE A 61 8.33 -10.04 -8.71
N GLY A 62 7.70 -10.26 -7.54
CA GLY A 62 8.17 -11.22 -6.54
C GLY A 62 9.50 -10.84 -5.87
N GLY A 63 9.86 -9.56 -5.93
CA GLY A 63 11.07 -8.97 -5.36
C GLY A 63 11.03 -8.85 -3.83
N ASN A 64 11.97 -8.09 -3.28
CA ASN A 64 12.17 -7.97 -1.85
C ASN A 64 11.31 -6.85 -1.25
N SER A 65 10.01 -7.09 -1.10
CA SER A 65 9.14 -6.24 -0.28
C SER A 65 9.06 -6.75 1.16
N SER A 66 9.33 -5.87 2.13
CA SER A 66 9.23 -6.16 3.57
C SER A 66 7.79 -6.40 4.04
N TYR A 67 6.78 -6.20 3.19
CA TYR A 67 5.37 -6.43 3.49
C TYR A 67 4.86 -7.79 3.01
N THR A 68 5.65 -8.54 2.23
CA THR A 68 5.21 -9.80 1.58
C THR A 68 4.65 -10.81 2.57
N GLN A 69 5.43 -11.15 3.61
CA GLN A 69 5.03 -12.15 4.60
C GLN A 69 3.78 -11.72 5.38
N GLU A 70 3.66 -10.43 5.68
CA GLU A 70 2.53 -9.90 6.43
C GLU A 70 1.24 -9.92 5.60
N ILE A 71 1.32 -9.61 4.30
CA ILE A 71 0.19 -9.72 3.36
C ILE A 71 -0.22 -11.20 3.22
N MET A 72 0.74 -12.11 3.04
CA MET A 72 0.47 -13.55 2.97
C MET A 72 -0.29 -14.03 4.21
N ASN A 73 0.17 -13.63 5.41
CA ASN A 73 -0.45 -14.03 6.67
C ASN A 73 -1.86 -13.41 6.85
N ASN A 74 -2.03 -12.12 6.56
CA ASN A 74 -3.31 -11.42 6.77
C ASN A 74 -4.41 -11.90 5.81
N PHE A 75 -4.05 -12.29 4.58
CA PHE A 75 -5.02 -12.69 3.55
C PHE A 75 -5.01 -14.20 3.26
N SER A 76 -4.18 -14.98 3.97
CA SER A 76 -3.99 -16.42 3.73
C SER A 76 -3.66 -16.73 2.26
N LEU A 77 -2.77 -15.94 1.66
CA LEU A 77 -2.36 -16.06 0.26
C LEU A 77 -0.98 -16.69 0.12
N SER A 78 -0.79 -17.47 -0.95
CA SER A 78 0.55 -17.89 -1.38
C SER A 78 1.35 -16.71 -1.97
N LYS A 79 2.67 -16.85 -2.05
CA LYS A 79 3.53 -15.82 -2.67
C LYS A 79 3.09 -15.53 -4.12
N GLU A 80 2.76 -16.55 -4.89
CA GLU A 80 2.28 -16.41 -6.28
C GLU A 80 0.97 -15.63 -6.35
N GLN A 81 0.03 -15.90 -5.44
CA GLN A 81 -1.23 -15.15 -5.37
C GLN A 81 -0.99 -13.68 -4.99
N VAL A 82 -0.04 -13.39 -4.10
CA VAL A 82 0.36 -12.03 -3.76
C VAL A 82 0.95 -11.31 -4.97
N ILE A 83 1.85 -11.95 -5.71
CA ILE A 83 2.45 -11.40 -6.94
C ILE A 83 1.37 -11.02 -7.94
N LYS A 84 0.50 -11.97 -8.29
CA LYS A 84 -0.58 -11.77 -9.26
C LYS A 84 -1.53 -10.64 -8.84
N LYS A 85 -1.89 -10.60 -7.56
CA LYS A 85 -2.79 -9.57 -7.03
C LYS A 85 -2.12 -8.19 -6.98
N ALA A 86 -0.84 -8.13 -6.63
CA ALA A 86 -0.07 -6.89 -6.65
C ALA A 86 0.03 -6.31 -8.06
N GLU A 87 0.26 -7.16 -9.06
CA GLU A 87 0.28 -6.76 -10.47
C GLU A 87 -1.06 -6.15 -10.89
N GLN A 88 -2.18 -6.80 -10.56
CA GLN A 88 -3.51 -6.30 -10.86
C GLN A 88 -3.78 -4.94 -10.18
N ILE A 89 -3.48 -4.82 -8.89
CA ILE A 89 -3.64 -3.57 -8.13
C ILE A 89 -2.79 -2.46 -8.74
N LEU A 90 -1.52 -2.76 -9.09
CA LEU A 90 -0.60 -1.79 -9.68
C LEU A 90 -1.11 -1.29 -11.03
N GLN A 91 -1.57 -2.20 -11.91
CA GLN A 91 -2.14 -1.84 -13.19
C GLN A 91 -3.39 -0.97 -13.03
N GLU A 92 -4.33 -1.37 -12.17
CA GLU A 92 -5.55 -0.59 -11.90
C GLU A 92 -5.22 0.81 -11.38
N LEU A 93 -4.25 0.91 -10.47
CA LEU A 93 -3.82 2.17 -9.87
C LEU A 93 -3.14 3.08 -10.91
N LEU A 94 -2.25 2.56 -11.75
CA LEU A 94 -1.57 3.35 -12.78
C LEU A 94 -2.53 3.87 -13.86
N HIS A 95 -3.53 3.07 -14.25
CA HIS A 95 -4.59 3.52 -15.17
C HIS A 95 -5.45 4.63 -14.58
N ASN A 96 -5.54 4.70 -13.24
CA ASN A 96 -6.36 5.66 -12.52
C ASN A 96 -5.49 6.59 -11.66
N TYR A 97 -4.25 6.89 -12.10
CA TYR A 97 -3.27 7.60 -11.29
C TYR A 97 -3.77 8.98 -10.81
N SER A 98 -4.60 9.66 -11.61
CA SER A 98 -5.21 10.94 -11.24
C SER A 98 -6.17 10.86 -10.05
N TYR A 99 -6.70 9.67 -9.74
CA TYR A 99 -7.60 9.39 -8.60
C TYR A 99 -6.85 8.74 -7.42
N PHE A 100 -5.55 8.46 -7.57
CA PHE A 100 -4.76 7.81 -6.53
C PHE A 100 -4.10 8.85 -5.63
N LEU A 101 -4.44 8.81 -4.34
CA LEU A 101 -4.22 9.78 -3.25
C LEU A 101 -4.77 11.18 -3.53
#